data_AF-A0A8H3KZU4-F1
#
_entry.id   AF-A0A8H3KZU4-F1
#
_cell.length_a   1.000
_cell.length_b   1.000
_cell.length_c   1.000
_cell.angle_alpha   90.00
_cell.angle_beta   90.00
_cell.angle_gamma   90.00
#
_symmetry.space_group_name_H-M   'P 1'
#
loop_
_entity.id
_entity.type
_entity.pdbx_description
1 polymer ?
#
loop_
_entity_poly.entity_id
_entity_poly.type
_entity_poly.pdbx_seq_one_letter_code
_entity_poly.pdbx_strand_id
1 'polypeptide(L)'
;MGLCSLETTARSKCHAAFKHKRNPRKVRWTKAFRKAAGKEMTIDSTFEFEKRRNVPVRYDRELMTTTVKAMKRISEIRAKRERVFYKNRMSGNKEREKAENIREIQKNIELIGAPSDKIKFFNKFLRYSITYRIIGR
;
A
#
# COMPACT_ATOMS: atom_id res chain seq x y z
N MET A 1 -10.74 8.04 16.26
CA MET A 1 -9.75 7.03 16.67
C MET A 1 -10.32 6.04 17.68
N GLY A 2 -10.79 4.87 17.22
CA GLY A 2 -11.26 3.79 18.09
C GLY A 2 -10.11 2.88 18.49
N LEU A 3 -9.70 2.95 19.76
CA LEU A 3 -8.91 1.92 20.42
C LEU A 3 -9.80 0.70 20.64
N CYS A 4 -9.27 -0.48 20.31
CA CYS A 4 -9.90 -1.79 20.51
C CYS A 4 -9.85 -2.15 22.00
N SER A 5 -10.67 -1.49 22.81
CA SER A 5 -10.84 -1.83 24.23
C SER A 5 -12.31 -1.87 24.69
N LEU A 6 -13.28 -1.66 23.79
CA LEU A 6 -14.71 -1.99 24.00
C LEU A 6 -15.31 -2.41 22.65
N GLU A 7 -15.97 -3.56 22.63
CA GLU A 7 -16.32 -4.39 21.47
C GLU A 7 -17.39 -3.78 20.55
N THR A 8 -17.06 -2.75 19.77
CA THR A 8 -17.92 -2.31 18.65
C THR A 8 -17.47 -2.98 17.35
N THR A 9 -17.90 -4.23 17.15
CA THR A 9 -17.73 -4.93 15.87
C THR A 9 -18.70 -4.35 14.84
N ALA A 10 -18.23 -3.41 14.02
CA ALA A 10 -19.05 -2.67 13.05
C ALA A 10 -19.79 -3.51 11.98
N ARG A 11 -19.55 -4.83 11.88
CA ARG A 11 -20.20 -5.72 10.89
C ARG A 11 -20.21 -7.18 11.37
N SER A 12 -21.20 -7.95 10.91
CA SER A 12 -21.34 -9.40 11.18
C SER A 12 -20.07 -10.20 10.87
N LYS A 13 -19.37 -9.89 9.77
CA LYS A 13 -18.08 -10.49 9.39
C LYS A 13 -17.01 -10.35 10.49
N CYS A 14 -16.88 -9.15 11.06
CA CYS A 14 -15.89 -8.88 12.11
C CYS A 14 -16.25 -9.60 13.41
N HIS A 15 -17.55 -9.61 13.74
CA HIS A 15 -18.07 -10.30 14.91
C HIS A 15 -17.89 -11.83 14.82
N ALA A 16 -18.18 -12.44 13.66
CA ALA A 16 -17.93 -13.85 13.42
C ALA A 16 -16.43 -14.18 13.51
N ALA A 17 -15.55 -13.36 12.91
CA ALA A 17 -14.11 -13.56 13.02
C ALA A 17 -13.60 -13.46 14.47
N PHE A 18 -14.19 -12.58 15.28
CA PHE A 18 -13.92 -12.45 16.71
C PHE A 18 -14.39 -13.69 17.49
N LYS A 19 -15.63 -14.17 17.25
CA LYS A 19 -16.16 -15.42 17.84
C LYS A 19 -15.27 -16.63 17.51
N HIS A 20 -14.76 -16.70 16.29
CA HIS A 20 -13.79 -17.72 15.86
C HIS A 20 -12.35 -17.45 16.35
N LYS A 21 -12.15 -16.52 17.30
CA LYS A 21 -10.87 -16.16 17.92
C LYS A 21 -9.75 -15.87 16.91
N ARG A 22 -10.09 -15.33 15.73
CA ARG A 22 -9.08 -15.00 14.71
C ARG A 22 -8.29 -13.77 15.14
N ASN A 23 -6.97 -13.90 15.22
CA ASN A 23 -6.10 -12.78 15.56
C ASN A 23 -6.08 -11.73 14.43
N PRO A 24 -6.53 -10.47 14.67
CA PRO A 24 -6.58 -9.44 13.63
C PRO A 24 -5.21 -9.11 13.05
N ARG A 25 -4.10 -9.33 13.79
CA ARG A 25 -2.73 -9.15 13.28
C ARG A 25 -2.29 -10.22 12.29
N LYS A 26 -3.01 -11.34 12.16
CA LYS A 26 -2.75 -12.40 11.17
C LYS A 26 -3.72 -12.37 9.98
N VAL A 27 -4.84 -11.64 10.11
CA VAL A 27 -5.87 -11.54 9.08
C VAL A 27 -5.52 -10.43 8.07
N ARG A 28 -5.20 -10.83 6.83
CA ARG A 28 -4.59 -9.95 5.80
C ARG A 28 -5.38 -8.69 5.42
N TRP A 29 -6.70 -8.71 5.53
CA TRP A 29 -7.57 -7.59 5.12
C TRP A 29 -7.74 -6.52 6.22
N THR A 30 -7.30 -6.77 7.44
CA THR A 30 -7.48 -5.82 8.56
C THR A 30 -6.45 -4.70 8.51
N LYS A 31 -6.81 -3.53 9.07
CA LYS A 31 -5.87 -2.43 9.31
C LYS A 31 -4.74 -2.83 10.27
N ALA A 32 -5.03 -3.66 11.27
CA ALA A 32 -4.03 -4.13 12.23
C ALA A 32 -2.90 -4.91 11.55
N PHE A 33 -3.24 -5.87 10.68
CA PHE A 33 -2.26 -6.58 9.87
C PHE A 33 -1.48 -5.63 8.96
N ARG A 34 -2.18 -4.71 8.27
CA ARG A 34 -1.54 -3.76 7.35
C ARG A 34 -0.52 -2.86 8.06
N LYS A 35 -0.81 -2.38 9.26
CA LYS A 35 0.14 -1.58 10.06
C LYS A 35 1.33 -2.42 10.52
N ALA A 36 1.09 -3.62 11.06
CA ALA A 36 2.17 -4.49 11.54
C ALA A 36 3.10 -4.98 10.41
N ALA A 37 2.55 -5.23 9.22
CA ALA A 37 3.29 -5.67 8.05
C ALA A 37 3.88 -4.52 7.21
N GLY A 38 3.85 -3.27 7.70
CA GLY A 38 4.41 -2.12 6.99
C GLY A 38 3.72 -1.78 5.66
N LYS A 39 2.44 -2.12 5.49
CA LYS A 39 1.64 -1.80 4.28
C LYS A 39 0.99 -0.42 4.33
N GLU A 40 1.08 0.26 5.47
CA GLU A 40 0.57 1.61 5.71
C GLU A 40 1.61 2.41 6.49
N MET A 41 1.53 3.74 6.38
CA MET A 41 2.33 4.65 7.18
C MET A 41 1.90 4.55 8.65
N THR A 42 2.82 4.20 9.54
CA THR A 42 2.56 3.98 10.98
C THR A 42 3.12 5.08 11.87
N ILE A 43 4.28 5.65 11.51
CA ILE A 43 4.99 6.66 12.29
C ILE A 43 4.91 7.97 11.49
N ASP A 44 3.98 8.85 11.88
CA ASP A 44 3.84 10.17 11.28
C ASP A 44 3.28 11.16 12.31
N SER A 45 3.76 12.39 12.26
CA SER A 45 3.33 13.46 13.17
C SER A 45 1.85 13.82 13.01
N THR A 46 1.23 13.52 11.87
CA THR A 46 -0.22 13.75 11.70
C THR A 46 -1.09 12.88 12.61
N PHE A 47 -0.58 11.75 13.12
CA PHE A 47 -1.33 10.88 14.02
C PHE A 47 -1.46 11.43 15.45
N GLU A 48 -0.56 12.31 15.87
CA GLU A 48 -0.58 12.88 17.22
C GLU A 48 -1.79 13.78 17.46
N PHE A 49 -2.37 14.36 16.39
CA PHE A 49 -3.53 15.25 16.47
C PHE A 49 -4.83 14.53 16.83
N GLU A 50 -4.92 13.22 16.56
CA GLU A 50 -6.14 12.44 16.78
C GLU A 50 -6.09 11.69 18.15
N LYS A 51 -5.10 12.03 18.99
CA LYS A 51 -5.01 11.53 20.37
C LYS A 51 -6.25 11.88 21.20
N ARG A 52 -6.67 10.95 22.06
CA ARG A 52 -7.77 11.19 23.01
C ARG A 52 -7.33 12.21 24.06
N ARG A 53 -8.14 13.26 24.27
CA ARG A 53 -7.93 14.24 25.33
C ARG A 53 -8.82 13.86 26.52
N ASN A 54 -8.21 13.71 27.70
CA ASN A 54 -8.93 13.34 28.93
C ASN A 54 -9.38 14.57 29.73
N VAL A 55 -8.85 15.76 29.41
CA VAL A 55 -9.23 17.02 30.05
C VAL A 55 -10.11 17.81 29.08
N PRO A 56 -11.34 18.19 29.46
CA PRO A 56 -12.19 19.04 28.64
C PRO A 56 -11.67 20.49 28.68
N VAL A 57 -11.83 21.20 27.57
CA VAL A 57 -11.55 22.64 27.46
C VAL A 57 -12.88 23.36 27.34
N ARG A 58 -13.02 24.55 27.95
CA ARG A 58 -14.21 25.39 27.79
C ARG A 58 -14.39 25.72 26.31
N TYR A 59 -15.64 25.77 25.86
CA TYR A 59 -15.95 26.13 24.49
C TYR A 59 -15.50 27.57 24.18
N ASP A 60 -14.71 27.71 23.12
CA ASP A 60 -14.30 28.97 22.52
C ASP A 60 -14.49 28.85 21.00
N ARG A 61 -15.20 29.83 20.41
CA ARG A 61 -15.53 29.85 18.99
C ARG A 61 -14.29 30.04 18.12
N GLU A 62 -13.33 30.86 18.55
CA GLU A 62 -12.10 31.10 17.79
C GLU A 62 -11.24 29.83 17.75
N LEU A 63 -11.08 29.17 18.90
CA LEU A 63 -10.41 27.88 19.02
C LEU A 63 -11.07 26.80 18.15
N MET A 64 -12.40 26.73 18.12
CA MET A 64 -13.11 25.78 17.27
C MET A 64 -12.89 26.07 15.78
N THR A 65 -13.01 27.31 15.35
CA THR A 65 -12.84 27.67 13.93
C THR A 65 -11.43 27.38 13.42
N THR A 66 -10.41 27.67 14.23
CA THR A 66 -9.00 27.36 13.92
C THR A 66 -8.76 25.85 13.88
N THR A 67 -9.34 25.09 14.82
CA THR A 67 -9.24 23.63 14.86
C THR A 67 -9.85 22.99 13.61
N VAL A 68 -11.05 23.41 13.18
CA VAL A 68 -11.69 22.87 11.97
C VAL A 68 -10.84 23.16 10.72
N LYS A 69 -10.28 24.37 10.60
CA LYS A 69 -9.36 24.71 9.49
C LYS A 69 -8.10 23.85 9.53
N ALA A 70 -7.50 23.67 10.70
CA ALA A 70 -6.31 22.83 10.88
C ALA A 70 -6.58 21.36 10.53
N MET A 71 -7.72 20.81 10.95
CA MET A 71 -8.10 19.42 10.64
C MET A 71 -8.17 19.15 9.14
N LYS A 72 -8.74 20.08 8.36
CA LYS A 72 -8.78 19.96 6.89
C LYS A 72 -7.37 19.89 6.30
N ARG A 73 -6.49 20.80 6.71
CA ARG A 73 -5.09 20.85 6.23
C ARG A 73 -4.30 19.60 6.62
N ILE A 74 -4.49 19.10 7.84
CA ILE A 74 -3.85 17.86 8.32
C ILE A 74 -4.29 16.66 7.49
N SER A 75 -5.59 16.56 7.17
CA SER A 75 -6.13 15.50 6.31
C SER A 75 -5.49 15.49 4.92
N GLU A 76 -5.33 16.67 4.31
CA GLU A 76 -4.67 16.81 3.00
C GLU A 76 -3.21 16.39 3.04
N ILE A 77 -2.46 16.80 4.08
CA ILE A 77 -1.06 16.42 4.27
C ILE A 77 -0.95 14.90 4.44
N ARG A 78 -1.81 14.30 5.25
CA ARG A 78 -1.86 12.86 5.47
C ARG A 78 -2.12 12.10 4.17
N ALA A 79 -3.11 12.52 3.38
CA ALA A 79 -3.41 11.90 2.09
C ALA A 79 -2.24 11.99 1.10
N LYS A 80 -1.52 13.13 1.08
CA LYS A 80 -0.31 13.30 0.26
C LYS A 80 0.80 12.34 0.71
N ARG A 81 1.07 12.25 2.02
CA ARG A 81 2.08 11.36 2.60
C ARG A 81 1.76 9.88 2.36
N GLU A 82 0.50 9.47 2.55
CA GLU A 82 0.04 8.10 2.27
C GLU A 82 0.23 7.73 0.79
N ARG A 83 -0.03 8.66 -0.14
CA ARG A 83 0.20 8.46 -1.57
C ARG A 83 1.68 8.25 -1.90
N VAL A 84 2.56 9.05 -1.31
CA VAL A 84 4.02 8.90 -1.49
C VAL A 84 4.49 7.55 -0.96
N PHE A 85 4.04 7.16 0.23
CA PHE A 85 4.35 5.85 0.80
C PHE A 85 3.93 4.70 -0.12
N TYR A 86 2.72 4.78 -0.69
CA TYR A 86 2.25 3.79 -1.65
C TYR A 86 3.14 3.73 -2.90
N LYS A 87 3.51 4.88 -3.47
CA LYS A 87 4.40 4.94 -4.64
C LYS A 87 5.76 4.30 -4.35
N ASN A 88 6.37 4.64 -3.22
CA ASN A 88 7.66 4.09 -2.82
C ASN A 88 7.59 2.57 -2.60
N ARG A 89 6.47 2.07 -2.05
CA ARG A 89 6.26 0.63 -1.87
C ARG A 89 6.08 -0.12 -3.21
N MET A 90 5.58 0.55 -4.25
CA MET A 90 5.27 -0.07 -5.55
C MET A 90 6.35 0.16 -6.63
N SER A 91 7.39 0.94 -6.35
CA SER A 91 8.38 1.38 -7.35
C SER A 91 9.10 0.23 -8.07
N GLY A 92 9.38 -0.88 -7.39
CA GLY A 92 10.06 -2.06 -7.96
C GLY A 92 9.16 -3.06 -8.70
N ASN A 93 7.83 -2.92 -8.66
CA ASN A 93 6.94 -3.91 -9.25
C ASN A 93 7.02 -3.92 -10.78
N LYS A 94 7.22 -2.76 -11.42
CA LYS A 94 7.27 -2.66 -12.89
C LYS A 94 8.47 -3.40 -13.48
N GLU A 95 9.60 -3.39 -12.78
CA GLU A 95 10.80 -4.11 -13.22
C GLU A 95 10.64 -5.62 -13.04
N ARG A 96 10.07 -6.04 -11.92
CA ARG A 96 9.72 -7.44 -11.67
C ARG A 96 8.73 -7.97 -12.71
N GLU A 97 7.68 -7.22 -12.99
CA GLU A 97 6.69 -7.55 -14.02
C GLU A 97 7.34 -7.67 -15.39
N LYS A 98 8.21 -6.72 -15.79
CA LYS A 98 8.98 -6.85 -17.04
C LYS A 98 9.82 -8.12 -17.08
N ALA A 99 10.52 -8.45 -15.99
CA ALA A 99 11.34 -9.65 -15.92
C ALA A 99 10.50 -10.94 -15.97
N GLU A 100 9.35 -10.97 -15.29
CA GLU A 100 8.39 -12.08 -15.33
C GLU A 100 7.79 -12.24 -16.72
N ASN A 101 7.36 -11.15 -17.37
CA ASN A 101 6.84 -11.17 -18.75
C ASN A 101 7.89 -11.68 -19.75
N ILE A 102 9.16 -11.28 -19.62
CA ILE A 102 10.24 -11.79 -20.47
C ILE A 102 10.40 -13.31 -20.27
N ARG A 103 10.38 -13.79 -19.02
CA ARG A 103 10.47 -15.23 -18.71
C ARG A 103 9.28 -16.01 -19.24
N GLU A 104 8.09 -15.43 -19.19
CA GLU A 104 6.87 -16.05 -19.72
C GLU A 104 6.92 -16.17 -21.24
N ILE A 105 7.34 -15.10 -21.92
CA ILE A 105 7.53 -15.10 -23.38
C ILE A 105 8.57 -16.17 -23.79
N GLN A 106 9.66 -16.32 -23.04
CA GLN A 106 10.68 -17.36 -23.30
C GLN A 106 10.14 -18.78 -23.21
N LYS A 107 9.25 -19.05 -22.25
CA LYS A 107 8.67 -20.39 -22.06
C LYS A 107 7.60 -20.71 -23.09
N ASN A 108 6.85 -19.69 -23.52
CA ASN A 108 5.64 -19.83 -24.33
C ASN A 108 5.83 -19.33 -25.77
N ILE A 109 7.04 -19.46 -26.33
CA ILE A 109 7.36 -19.01 -27.71
C ILE A 109 6.46 -19.69 -28.75
N GLU A 110 6.06 -20.94 -28.49
CA GLU A 110 5.27 -21.77 -29.39
C GLU A 110 3.82 -21.30 -29.56
N LEU A 111 3.27 -20.61 -28.56
CA LEU A 111 1.89 -20.09 -28.58
C LEU A 111 1.73 -18.84 -29.47
N ILE A 112 2.83 -18.32 -30.02
CA ILE A 112 2.82 -17.13 -30.89
C ILE A 112 2.49 -17.57 -32.32
N GLY A 113 1.32 -17.16 -32.82
CA GLY A 113 0.74 -17.65 -34.07
C GLY A 113 1.38 -17.13 -35.37
N ALA A 114 1.92 -15.91 -35.40
CA ALA A 114 2.49 -15.34 -36.63
C ALA A 114 4.02 -15.47 -36.69
N PRO A 115 4.62 -15.96 -37.81
CA PRO A 115 6.06 -16.10 -37.94
C PRO A 115 6.81 -14.76 -37.96
N SER A 116 6.16 -13.68 -38.39
CA SER A 116 6.70 -12.31 -38.41
C SER A 116 6.97 -11.75 -37.01
N ASP A 117 6.14 -12.10 -36.02
CA ASP A 117 6.28 -11.63 -34.64
C ASP A 117 7.43 -12.35 -33.92
N LYS A 118 7.66 -13.63 -34.24
CA LYS A 118 8.79 -14.43 -33.72
C LYS A 118 10.14 -13.77 -34.02
N ILE A 119 10.31 -13.22 -35.23
CA ILE A 119 11.56 -12.57 -35.70
C ILE A 119 11.83 -11.24 -34.96
N LYS A 120 10.79 -10.45 -34.68
CA LYS A 120 10.89 -9.21 -33.91
C LYS A 120 11.26 -9.47 -32.44
N PHE A 121 10.73 -10.54 -31.86
CA PHE A 121 11.06 -10.95 -30.50
C PHE A 121 12.52 -11.41 -30.36
N PHE A 122 13.03 -12.22 -31.30
CA PHE A 122 14.42 -12.71 -31.27
C PHE A 122 15.45 -11.57 -31.35
N ASN A 123 15.21 -10.57 -32.20
CA ASN A 123 16.08 -9.39 -32.32
C ASN A 123 16.07 -8.49 -31.07
N LYS A 124 14.92 -8.35 -30.41
CA LYS A 124 14.80 -7.61 -29.14
C LYS A 124 15.48 -8.36 -27.98
N PHE A 125 15.45 -9.70 -28.04
CA PHE A 125 16.09 -10.58 -27.06
C PHE A 125 17.63 -10.52 -27.16
N LEU A 126 18.20 -10.56 -28.37
CA LEU A 126 19.64 -10.41 -28.59
C LEU A 126 20.18 -9.04 -28.10
N ARG A 127 19.43 -7.95 -28.27
CA ARG A 127 19.79 -6.63 -27.70
C ARG A 127 19.80 -6.59 -26.17
N TYR A 128 18.89 -7.33 -25.53
CA TYR A 128 18.81 -7.42 -24.07
C TYR A 128 19.89 -8.36 -23.50
N SER A 129 20.20 -9.48 -24.16
CA SER A 129 21.25 -10.39 -23.67
C SER A 129 22.66 -9.81 -23.78
N ILE A 130 22.94 -9.00 -24.82
CA ILE A 130 24.24 -8.31 -25.01
C ILE A 130 24.44 -7.21 -23.96
N THR A 131 23.41 -6.42 -23.64
CA THR A 131 23.52 -5.32 -22.64
C THR A 131 23.64 -5.83 -21.20
N TYR A 132 22.96 -6.92 -20.83
CA TYR A 132 23.07 -7.51 -19.49
C TYR A 132 24.36 -8.31 -19.26
N ARG A 133 25.04 -8.76 -20.33
CA ARG A 133 26.36 -9.41 -20.25
C ARG A 133 27.52 -8.42 -20.05
N ILE A 134 27.33 -7.14 -20.42
CA ILE A 134 28.33 -6.08 -20.29
C ILE A 134 28.26 -5.38 -18.92
N ILE A 135 27.07 -5.30 -18.30
CA ILE A 135 26.86 -4.62 -17.00
C ILE A 135 27.09 -5.56 -15.80
N GLY A 136 27.11 -6.88 -16.02
CA GLY A 136 27.25 -7.91 -14.99
C GLY A 136 28.66 -8.51 -14.82
N ARG A 137 29.72 -7.78 -15.18
CA ARG A 137 31.12 -8.16 -14.93
C ARG A 137 31.82 -7.12 -14.07
#